data_AF-A0A7T1IB17-F1
#
_entry.id   AF-A0A7T1IB17-F1
#
_cell.length_a   1.000
_cell.length_b   1.000
_cell.length_c   1.000
_cell.angle_alpha   90.00
_cell.angle_beta   90.00
_cell.angle_gamma   90.00
#
_symmetry.space_group_name_H-M   'P 1'
#
loop_
_entity.id
_entity.type
_entity.pdbx_description
1 polymer ?
#
loop_
_entity_poly.entity_id
_entity_poly.type
_entity_poly.pdbx_seq_one_letter_code
_entity_poly.pdbx_strand_id
1 'polypeptide(L)' 'MAIPFHDPGCWAWSDALHRQHLSLCWALECDIDPMILRARQLRRQGALPQASCVEEELLPLF' A
#
# COMPACT_ATOMS: atom_id res chain seq x y z
N MET A 1 14.80 13.44 21.85
CA MET A 1 14.43 13.38 20.43
C MET A 1 12.98 12.97 20.34
N ALA A 2 12.08 13.89 20.02
CA ALA A 2 10.65 13.63 19.94
C ALA A 2 10.31 13.10 18.55
N ILE A 3 9.62 11.95 18.47
CA ILE A 3 9.02 11.46 17.23
C ILE A 3 7.83 12.40 16.95
N PRO A 4 7.80 13.13 15.83
CA PRO A 4 6.70 14.05 15.58
C PRO A 4 5.43 13.25 15.36
N PHE A 5 4.40 13.59 16.13
CA PHE A 5 3.05 13.08 16.01
C PHE A 5 2.60 13.19 14.55
N HIS A 6 2.17 12.06 14.02
CA HIS A 6 1.83 11.90 12.62
C HIS A 6 0.46 12.53 12.34
N ASP A 7 0.44 13.60 11.56
CA ASP A 7 -0.77 14.30 11.12
C ASP A 7 -1.57 13.39 10.15
N PRO A 8 -2.82 13.01 10.48
CA PRO A 8 -3.64 12.16 9.61
C PRO A 8 -4.02 12.84 8.29
N GLY A 9 -3.83 14.17 8.14
CA GLY A 9 -4.01 14.90 6.87
C GLY A 9 -2.82 14.84 5.92
N CYS A 10 -1.64 14.36 6.36
CA CYS A 10 -0.39 14.34 5.59
C CYS A 10 -0.42 13.35 4.39
N TRP A 11 -1.41 12.44 4.37
CA TRP A 11 -1.57 11.43 3.32
C TRP A 11 -2.46 11.86 2.15
N ALA A 12 -3.04 13.06 2.18
CA ALA A 12 -3.90 13.56 1.11
C ALA A 12 -3.04 14.08 -0.07
N TRP A 13 -2.34 13.16 -0.72
CA TRP A 13 -1.60 13.48 -1.93
C TRP A 13 -2.57 13.78 -3.07
N SER A 14 -2.27 14.81 -3.85
CA SER A 14 -2.98 15.03 -5.11
C SER A 14 -2.75 13.84 -6.05
N ASP A 15 -3.68 13.58 -6.96
CA ASP A 15 -3.57 12.46 -7.90
C ASP A 15 -2.25 12.50 -8.72
N ALA A 16 -1.76 13.70 -9.03
CA ALA A 16 -0.48 13.91 -9.70
C ALA A 16 0.70 13.47 -8.82
N LEU A 17 0.68 13.82 -7.53
CA LEU A 17 1.72 13.46 -6.57
C LEU A 17 1.72 11.94 -6.30
N HIS A 18 0.53 11.32 -6.23
CA HIS A 18 0.37 9.86 -6.16
C HIS A 18 1.02 9.15 -7.35
N ARG A 19 0.74 9.61 -8.59
CA ARG A 19 1.31 9.00 -9.80
C ARG A 19 2.82 9.16 -9.87
N GLN A 20 3.33 10.33 -9.51
CA GLN A 20 4.77 10.58 -9.49
C GLN A 20 5.47 9.69 -8.47
N HIS A 21 4.96 9.61 -7.25
CA HIS A 21 5.55 8.76 -6.22
C HIS A 21 5.49 7.28 -6.60
N LEU A 22 4.38 6.83 -7.18
CA LEU A 22 4.24 5.45 -7.66
C LEU A 22 5.22 5.15 -8.80
N SER A 23 5.41 6.09 -9.75
CA SER A 23 6.41 5.97 -10.81
C SER A 23 7.85 5.93 -10.27
N LEU A 24 8.14 6.67 -9.20
CA LEU A 24 9.45 6.64 -8.54
C LEU A 24 9.67 5.33 -7.79
N CYS A 25 8.68 4.84 -7.03
CA CYS A 25 8.74 3.53 -6.40
C CYS A 25 8.89 2.40 -7.43
N TRP A 26 8.21 2.51 -8.57
CA TRP A 26 8.30 1.57 -9.67
C TRP A 26 9.69 1.56 -10.32
N ALA A 27 10.28 2.74 -10.56
CA ALA A 27 11.63 2.87 -11.11
C ALA A 27 12.74 2.43 -10.14
N LEU A 28 12.45 2.38 -8.84
CA LEU A 28 13.40 2.02 -7.79
C LEU A 28 13.31 0.55 -7.37
N GLU A 29 12.58 -0.30 -8.10
CA GLU A 29 12.34 -1.69 -7.69
C GLU A 29 11.88 -1.74 -6.22
N CYS A 30 10.84 -0.99 -5.88
CA CYS A 30 10.02 -1.42 -4.74
C CYS A 30 9.44 -2.79 -5.11
N ASP A 31 10.22 -3.84 -4.83
CA ASP A 31 9.96 -5.28 -5.00
C ASP A 31 8.84 -5.77 -4.08
N ILE A 32 7.90 -4.87 -3.77
CA ILE A 32 6.68 -5.17 -3.07
C ILE A 32 5.82 -5.89 -4.08
N ASP A 33 5.60 -7.16 -3.80
CA ASP A 33 4.72 -8.02 -4.56
C ASP A 33 3.42 -7.27 -4.95
N PRO A 34 3.04 -7.24 -6.24
CA PRO A 34 1.79 -6.64 -6.69
C PRO A 34 0.56 -7.13 -5.92
N MET A 35 0.57 -8.36 -5.41
CA MET A 35 -0.47 -8.92 -4.55
C MET A 35 -0.49 -8.25 -3.17
N ILE A 36 0.66 -7.90 -2.59
CA ILE A 36 0.74 -7.13 -1.34
C ILE A 36 0.14 -5.73 -1.54
N LEU A 37 0.44 -5.08 -2.68
CA LEU A 37 -0.17 -3.79 -3.02
C LEU A 37 -1.69 -3.91 -3.19
N ARG A 38 -2.16 -4.97 -3.85
CA ARG A 38 -3.58 -5.26 -4.07
C ARG A 38 -4.33 -5.52 -2.77
N ALA A 39 -3.78 -6.33 -1.86
CA ALA A 39 -4.37 -6.59 -0.55
C ALA A 39 -4.56 -5.29 0.25
N ARG A 40 -3.51 -4.45 0.29
CA ARG A 40 -3.56 -3.14 0.96
C ARG A 40 -4.60 -2.21 0.37
N GLN A 41 -4.75 -2.19 -0.96
CA GLN A 41 -5.77 -1.40 -1.63
C GLN A 41 -7.19 -1.87 -1.26
N LEU A 42 -7.44 -3.18 -1.27
CA LEU A 42 -8.74 -3.76 -0.92
C LEU A 42 -9.13 -3.47 0.54
N ARG A 43 -8.17 -3.56 1.47
CA ARG A 43 -8.37 -3.14 2.87
C ARG A 43 -8.78 -1.67 2.98
N ARG A 44 -8.09 -0.77 2.29
CA ARG A 44 -8.39 0.68 2.28
C ARG A 44 -9.78 0.98 1.71
N GLN A 45 -10.26 0.19 0.76
CA GLN A 45 -11.59 0.34 0.15
C GLN A 45 -12.71 -0.31 0.98
N GLY A 46 -12.40 -0.98 2.10
CA GLY A 46 -13.38 -1.72 2.91
C GLY A 46 -13.83 -3.05 2.29
N ALA A 47 -13.18 -3.51 1.22
CA ALA A 47 -13.44 -4.79 0.55
C ALA A 47 -12.77 -5.95 1.30
N LEU A 48 -13.18 -6.16 2.56
CA LEU A 48 -12.52 -7.07 3.50
C LEU A 48 -12.50 -8.54 3.04
N PRO A 49 -13.58 -9.13 2.49
CA PRO A 49 -13.54 -10.51 2.02
C PRO A 49 -12.51 -10.75 0.92
N GLN A 50 -12.44 -9.83 -0.05
CA GLN A 50 -11.49 -9.90 -1.15
C GLN A 50 -10.05 -9.69 -0.67
N ALA A 51 -9.86 -8.78 0.29
CA ALA A 51 -8.55 -8.55 0.89
C ALA A 51 -8.04 -9.81 1.59
N SER A 52 -8.87 -10.45 2.43
CA SER A 52 -8.49 -11.68 3.13
C SER A 52 -8.11 -12.82 2.18
N CYS A 53 -8.84 -13.00 1.09
CA CYS A 53 -8.50 -14.02 0.08
C CYS A 53 -7.12 -13.78 -0.54
N VAL A 54 -6.78 -12.53 -0.90
CA VAL A 54 -5.44 -12.23 -1.45
C VAL A 54 -4.34 -12.41 -0.39
N GLU A 55 -4.62 -12.12 0.87
CA GLU A 55 -3.69 -12.33 1.98
C GLU A 55 -3.40 -13.81 2.24
N GLU A 56 -4.39 -14.69 2.06
CA GLU A 56 -4.23 -16.14 2.18
C GLU A 56 -3.27 -16.72 1.12
N GLU A 57 -3.36 -16.24 -0.12
CA GLU A 57 -2.46 -16.64 -1.21
C GLU A 57 -1.01 -16.17 -1.00
N LEU A 58 -0.83 -15.10 -0.20
CA LEU A 58 0.48 -14.56 0.15
C LEU A 58 1.13 -15.24 1.36
N LEU A 59 0.44 -16.20 1.99
CA LEU A 59 0.99 -16.92 3.13
C LEU A 59 2.18 -17.79 2.67
N PRO A 60 3.26 -17.85 3.45
CA PRO A 60 4.38 -18.74 3.16
C PRO A 60 3.91 -20.19 3.14
N LEU A 61 4.32 -20.95 2.11
CA LEU A 61 4.18 -22.40 2.08
C LEU A 61 5.27 -23.00 2.97
N PHE A 62 4.90 -23.53 4.13
CA PHE A 62 5.79 -24.28 5.03
C PHE A 62 5.83 -25.75 4.66
#